data_AF-I3ZWW9-F1
#
_entry.id   AF-I3ZWW9-F1
#
_cell.length_a   1.000
_cell.length_b   1.000
_cell.length_c   1.000
_cell.angle_alpha   90.00
_cell.angle_beta   90.00
_cell.angle_gamma   90.00
#
_symmetry.space_group_name_H-M   'P 1'
#
loop_
_entity.id
_entity.type
_entity.pdbx_description
1 polymer ?
#
loop_
_entity_poly.entity_id
_entity_poly.type
_entity_poly.pdbx_seq_one_letter_code
_entity_poly.pdbx_strand_id
1 'polypeptide(L)'
;MVPDNERYGDDGEKKIKEVLPWGSSDFLLQAIEEKKREKSEAIEIIESLVDPDSLPDDVKPLVKKPKKEELIEDDDDDIAL
;
A
#
# COMPACT_ATOMS: atom_id res chain seq x y z
N MET A 1 -10.81 -32.61 6.58
CA MET A 1 -9.35 -32.78 6.47
C MET A 1 -8.84 -31.50 5.82
N VAL A 2 -8.34 -30.57 6.62
CA VAL A 2 -7.79 -29.29 6.13
C VAL A 2 -6.34 -29.58 5.73
N PRO A 3 -5.89 -29.21 4.52
CA PRO A 3 -4.53 -29.54 4.11
C PRO A 3 -3.53 -28.66 4.86
N ASP A 4 -2.47 -29.30 5.33
CA ASP A 4 -1.30 -28.74 6.01
C ASP A 4 -0.67 -27.59 5.21
N ASN A 5 -1.03 -26.35 5.52
CA ASN A 5 -0.39 -25.15 4.95
C ASN A 5 0.87 -24.73 5.73
N GLU A 6 1.23 -25.43 6.81
CA GLU A 6 2.27 -25.00 7.76
C GLU A 6 3.68 -25.56 7.48
N ARG A 7 3.87 -26.44 6.48
CA ARG A 7 5.17 -27.10 6.23
C ARG A 7 6.05 -26.50 5.13
N TYR A 8 5.56 -25.52 4.37
CA TYR A 8 6.29 -25.01 3.19
C TYR A 8 7.13 -23.74 3.43
N GLY A 9 6.97 -23.05 4.57
CA GLY A 9 7.66 -21.77 4.81
C GLY A 9 9.17 -21.89 5.02
N ASP A 10 9.63 -22.86 5.82
CA ASP A 10 11.04 -22.92 6.26
C ASP A 10 12.00 -23.56 5.23
N ASP A 11 11.51 -24.48 4.37
CA ASP A 11 12.33 -25.10 3.32
C ASP A 11 12.49 -24.20 2.07
N GLY A 12 11.47 -23.38 1.77
CA GLY A 12 11.51 -22.44 0.66
C GLY A 12 12.52 -21.30 0.88
N GLU A 13 12.50 -20.69 2.07
CA GLU A 13 13.42 -19.61 2.43
C GLU A 13 14.88 -20.06 2.42
N LYS A 14 15.17 -21.28 2.89
CA LYS A 14 16.52 -21.88 2.86
C LYS A 14 17.02 -22.04 1.44
N LYS A 15 16.22 -22.63 0.55
CA LYS A 15 16.58 -22.80 -0.88
C LYS A 15 16.79 -21.48 -1.60
N ILE A 16 15.97 -20.47 -1.29
CA ILE A 16 16.16 -19.12 -1.85
C ILE A 16 17.48 -18.53 -1.36
N LYS A 17 17.78 -18.61 -0.06
CA LYS A 17 19.03 -18.10 0.52
C LYS A 17 20.29 -18.84 0.06
N GLU A 18 20.18 -20.10 -0.33
CA GLU A 18 21.28 -20.88 -0.93
C GLU A 18 21.72 -20.30 -2.29
N VAL A 19 20.81 -19.72 -3.06
CA VAL A 19 21.08 -19.12 -4.38
C VAL A 19 21.25 -17.60 -4.30
N LEU A 20 20.40 -16.94 -3.49
CA LEU A 20 20.33 -15.50 -3.32
C LEU A 20 20.33 -15.18 -1.80
N PRO A 21 21.49 -14.97 -1.16
CA PRO A 21 21.59 -14.84 0.29
C PRO A 21 20.79 -13.67 0.90
N TRP A 22 20.50 -12.65 0.09
CA TRP A 22 19.68 -11.49 0.43
C TRP A 22 18.23 -11.62 -0.06
N GLY A 23 17.89 -12.73 -0.70
CA GLY A 23 16.55 -13.06 -1.14
C GLY A 23 15.67 -13.49 0.01
N SER A 24 14.37 -13.19 -0.15
CA SER A 24 13.33 -13.61 0.78
C SER A 24 12.21 -14.26 -0.02
N SER A 25 11.64 -15.33 0.53
CA SER A 25 10.42 -15.96 0.04
C SER A 25 9.24 -14.99 0.01
N ASP A 26 9.29 -13.98 0.87
CA ASP A 26 8.19 -13.06 1.10
C ASP A 26 8.35 -11.78 0.26
N PHE A 27 9.28 -11.76 -0.71
CA PHE A 27 9.55 -10.59 -1.53
C PHE A 27 8.28 -10.02 -2.20
N LEU A 28 7.40 -10.89 -2.72
CA LEU A 28 6.14 -10.43 -3.34
C LEU A 28 5.18 -9.84 -2.31
N LEU A 29 5.12 -10.40 -1.10
CA LEU A 29 4.32 -9.85 -0.01
C LEU A 29 4.86 -8.48 0.42
N GLN A 30 6.17 -8.37 0.60
CA GLN A 30 6.84 -7.09 0.92
C GLN A 30 6.60 -6.04 -0.15
N ALA A 31 6.65 -6.41 -1.44
CA ALA A 31 6.36 -5.49 -2.54
C ALA A 31 4.90 -5.00 -2.53
N ILE A 32 3.94 -5.87 -2.20
CA ILE A 32 2.53 -5.50 -2.05
C ILE A 32 2.33 -4.58 -0.86
N GLU A 33 2.94 -4.88 0.29
CA GLU A 33 2.90 -4.05 1.49
C GLU A 33 3.50 -2.67 1.23
N GLU A 34 4.64 -2.61 0.55
CA GLU A 34 5.31 -1.36 0.18
C GLU A 34 4.43 -0.52 -0.76
N LYS A 35 3.84 -1.13 -1.79
CA LYS A 35 2.87 -0.45 -2.67
C LYS A 35 1.71 0.16 -1.87
N LYS A 36 1.16 -0.58 -0.89
CA LYS A 36 0.07 -0.09 -0.02
C LYS A 36 0.52 1.10 0.84
N ARG A 37 1.74 1.02 1.39
CA ARG A 37 2.35 2.10 2.17
C ARG A 37 2.53 3.36 1.33
N GLU A 38 3.15 3.26 0.16
CA GLU A 38 3.37 4.38 -0.76
C GLU A 38 2.05 5.03 -1.21
N LYS A 39 1.02 4.24 -1.54
CA LYS A 39 -0.32 4.76 -1.88
C LYS A 39 -0.89 5.59 -0.72
N SER A 40 -0.76 5.11 0.51
CA SER A 40 -1.25 5.84 1.69
C SER A 40 -0.49 7.15 1.91
N GLU A 41 0.83 7.15 1.76
CA GLU A 41 1.67 8.34 1.91
C GLU A 41 1.35 9.40 0.85
N ALA A 42 1.16 8.98 -0.40
CA ALA A 42 0.79 9.90 -1.48
C ALA A 42 -0.56 10.59 -1.20
N ILE A 43 -1.55 9.86 -0.69
CA ILE A 43 -2.85 10.42 -0.30
C ILE A 43 -2.69 11.45 0.82
N GLU A 44 -1.91 11.12 1.86
CA GLU A 44 -1.67 12.03 2.98
C GLU A 44 -1.01 13.34 2.52
N ILE A 45 -0.04 13.24 1.61
CA ILE A 45 0.59 14.41 1.00
C ILE A 45 -0.48 15.26 0.30
N ILE A 46 -1.31 14.68 -0.56
CA ILE A 46 -2.36 15.41 -1.28
C ILE A 46 -3.34 16.09 -0.31
N GLU A 47 -3.75 15.41 0.75
CA GLU A 47 -4.64 15.98 1.77
C GLU A 47 -3.98 17.12 2.55
N SER A 48 -2.66 17.09 2.70
CA SER A 48 -1.89 18.16 3.35
C SER A 48 -1.64 19.38 2.46
N LEU A 49 -1.76 19.26 1.13
CA LEU A 49 -1.51 20.36 0.20
C LEU A 49 -2.55 21.49 0.31
N VAL A 50 -3.76 21.18 0.77
CA VAL A 50 -4.82 22.17 0.95
C VAL A 50 -5.01 22.40 2.45
N ASP A 51 -4.43 23.50 2.95
CA ASP A 51 -4.74 24.06 4.26
C ASP A 51 -5.85 25.12 4.10
N PRO A 52 -7.12 24.81 4.42
CA PRO A 52 -8.23 25.74 4.25
C PRO A 52 -8.09 26.98 5.13
N ASP A 53 -7.40 26.88 6.26
CA ASP A 53 -7.23 27.98 7.20
C ASP A 53 -6.22 29.03 6.71
N SER A 54 -5.34 28.63 5.78
CA SER A 54 -4.41 29.52 5.09
C SER A 54 -5.05 30.33 3.94
N LEU A 55 -6.25 29.93 3.48
CA LEU A 55 -6.93 30.57 2.35
C LEU A 55 -7.76 31.78 2.79
N PRO A 56 -7.90 32.83 1.95
CA PRO A 56 -8.85 33.92 2.21
C PRO A 56 -10.30 33.41 2.30
N ASP A 57 -11.12 34.02 3.15
CA ASP A 57 -12.51 33.58 3.40
C ASP A 57 -13.38 33.52 2.13
N ASP A 58 -13.13 34.40 1.17
CA ASP A 58 -13.84 34.44 -0.13
C ASP A 58 -13.47 33.25 -1.04
N VAL A 59 -12.29 32.64 -0.82
CA VAL A 59 -11.72 31.57 -1.65
C VAL A 59 -11.94 30.19 -1.03
N LYS A 60 -12.02 30.09 0.30
CA LYS A 60 -12.33 28.86 1.05
C LYS A 60 -13.51 28.04 0.46
N PRO A 61 -14.67 28.63 0.10
CA PRO A 61 -15.79 27.86 -0.45
C PRO A 61 -15.57 27.37 -1.90
N LEU A 62 -14.58 27.92 -2.61
CA LEU A 62 -14.25 27.54 -4.00
C LEU A 62 -13.25 26.37 -4.07
N VAL A 63 -12.41 26.22 -3.04
CA VAL A 63 -11.39 25.18 -2.96
C VAL A 63 -11.95 23.98 -2.18
N LYS A 64 -12.29 22.90 -2.91
CA LYS A 64 -12.63 21.63 -2.28
C LYS A 64 -11.35 20.91 -1.85
N LYS A 65 -11.24 20.58 -0.56
CA LYS A 65 -10.23 19.64 -0.09
C LYS A 65 -10.52 18.25 -0.71
N PRO A 66 -9.55 17.62 -1.38
CA PRO A 66 -9.71 16.25 -1.86
C PRO A 66 -9.96 15.35 -0.66
N LYS A 67 -10.94 14.45 -0.76
CA LYS A 67 -11.17 13.44 0.28
C LYS A 67 -10.41 12.16 -0.07
N LYS A 68 -9.81 11.50 0.93
CA LYS A 68 -9.20 10.18 0.76
C LYS A 68 -10.06 9.19 -0.01
N GLU A 69 -11.36 9.16 0.25
CA GLU A 69 -12.29 8.25 -0.42
C GLU A 69 -12.48 8.55 -1.92
N GLU A 70 -12.20 9.79 -2.36
CA GLU A 70 -12.26 10.17 -3.78
C GLU A 70 -10.92 9.91 -4.50
N LEU A 71 -9.84 9.67 -3.76
CA LEU A 71 -8.48 9.44 -4.28
C LEU A 71 -8.10 7.96 -4.38
N ILE A 72 -8.92 7.08 -3.80
CA ILE A 72 -8.73 5.63 -3.86
C ILE A 72 -9.62 5.11 -4.99
N GLU A 73 -9.03 4.77 -6.13
CA GLU A 73 -9.66 3.79 -7.03
C GLU A 73 -9.63 2.43 -6.32
N ASP A 74 -10.80 1.76 -6.28
CA ASP A 74 -11.00 0.40 -5.76
C ASP A 74 -10.29 -0.61 -6.67
N ASP A 75 -8.97 -0.60 -6.71
CA ASP A 75 -8.15 -1.57 -7.47
C ASP A 75 -7.99 -2.91 -6.73
N ASP A 76 -8.67 -3.08 -5.58
CA ASP A 76 -8.61 -4.32 -4.80
C ASP A 76 -9.33 -5.50 -5.50
N ASP A 77 -10.09 -5.26 -6.58
CA ASP A 77 -10.78 -6.30 -7.36
C ASP A 77 -9.86 -7.03 -8.37
N ASP A 78 -8.66 -6.52 -8.67
CA ASP A 78 -7.78 -7.11 -9.70
C ASP A 78 -6.67 -8.02 -9.16
N ILE A 79 -6.59 -8.22 -7.84
CA ILE A 79 -5.67 -9.20 -7.21
C ILE A 79 -6.48 -10.19 -6.35
N ALA A 80 -7.43 -10.87 -6.97
CA ALA A 80 -7.91 -12.16 -6.49
C ALA A 80 -6.84 -13.22 -6.80
N LEU A 81 -5.91 -13.42 -5.87
CA LEU A 81 -4.90 -14.48 -5.89
C LEU A 81 -5.45 -15.78 -5.27
#